data_AF-A0A429NE64-F1
#
_entry.id   AF-A0A429NE64-F1
#
_cell.length_a   1.000
_cell.length_b   1.000
_cell.length_c   1.000
_cell.angle_alpha   90.00
_cell.angle_beta   90.00
_cell.angle_gamma   90.00
#
_symmetry.space_group_name_H-M   'P 1'
#
loop_
_entity.id
_entity.type
_entity.pdbx_description
1 polymer ?
#
loop_
_entity_poly.entity_id
_entity_poly.type
_entity_poly.pdbx_seq_one_letter_code
_entity_poly.pdbx_strand_id
1 'polypeptide(L)'
;MGGDNGNNSKGNEGNDHDDYDHDKGGHHRDKKHDEGWIHINERSYSAHPTGCVTVVSGLGSKTFNIRNDSRKTVEVFRGATCDNGAPIATVGPHSTSNGVDPGCFKGVKVKDGVVASFRIVHRHDHGGGKGDY
;
A
#
# COMPACT_ATOMS: atom_id res chain seq x y z
N MET A 1 -62.53 -49.31 -5.00
CA MET A 1 -62.38 -47.89 -4.60
C MET A 1 -62.03 -47.86 -3.13
N GLY A 2 -61.06 -47.03 -2.74
CA GLY A 2 -60.70 -46.73 -1.35
C GLY A 2 -59.46 -47.46 -0.86
N GLY A 3 -58.28 -46.87 -1.09
CA GLY A 3 -57.04 -47.24 -0.41
C GLY A 3 -56.74 -46.21 0.66
N ASP A 4 -56.68 -46.64 1.92
CA ASP A 4 -56.37 -45.79 3.07
C ASP A 4 -54.86 -45.80 3.36
N ASN A 5 -54.30 -44.60 3.36
CA ASN A 5 -52.89 -44.32 3.58
C ASN A 5 -52.53 -44.41 5.08
N GLY A 6 -51.50 -45.22 5.36
CA GLY A 6 -50.34 -44.78 6.13
C GLY A 6 -50.46 -44.68 7.65
N ASN A 7 -50.34 -45.83 8.32
CA ASN A 7 -49.80 -45.92 9.67
C ASN A 7 -48.27 -46.02 9.58
N ASN A 8 -47.50 -45.19 10.30
CA ASN A 8 -46.23 -45.64 10.89
C ASN A 8 -45.80 -44.77 12.07
N SER A 9 -45.43 -45.46 13.14
CA SER A 9 -45.06 -44.95 14.46
C SER A 9 -43.54 -44.97 14.69
N LYS A 10 -43.09 -43.98 15.48
CA LYS A 10 -42.10 -44.01 16.60
C LYS A 10 -40.63 -44.46 16.42
N GLY A 11 -39.74 -43.58 16.91
CA GLY A 11 -38.48 -43.84 17.66
C GLY A 11 -37.20 -43.98 16.83
N ASN A 12 -35.98 -43.61 17.27
CA ASN A 12 -35.47 -43.02 18.51
C ASN A 12 -34.02 -42.48 18.27
N GLU A 13 -33.62 -41.47 19.06
CA GLU A 13 -32.26 -41.11 19.54
C GLU A 13 -31.04 -40.91 18.59
N GLY A 14 -30.49 -39.68 18.65
CA GLY A 14 -29.10 -39.43 19.07
C GLY A 14 -27.99 -39.41 18.00
N ASN A 15 -27.43 -38.22 17.72
CA ASN A 15 -26.00 -38.01 17.56
C ASN A 15 -25.69 -36.50 17.64
N ASP A 16 -25.19 -36.09 18.80
CA ASP A 16 -24.42 -34.87 18.98
C ASP A 16 -23.19 -34.89 18.06
N HIS A 17 -22.98 -33.82 17.31
CA HIS A 17 -21.64 -33.39 16.95
C HIS A 17 -21.64 -31.87 16.75
N ASP A 18 -20.95 -31.23 17.67
CA ASP A 18 -20.59 -29.82 17.68
C ASP A 18 -19.77 -29.40 16.46
N ASP A 19 -19.68 -28.08 16.31
CA ASP A 19 -18.70 -27.32 15.53
C ASP A 19 -18.80 -27.43 13.99
N TYR A 20 -19.32 -26.37 13.36
CA TYR A 20 -18.47 -25.33 12.79
C TYR A 20 -19.36 -24.16 12.35
N ASP A 21 -19.22 -23.07 13.10
CA ASP A 21 -19.53 -21.71 12.68
C ASP A 21 -19.01 -21.48 11.26
N HIS A 22 -19.90 -21.33 10.29
CA HIS A 22 -19.57 -20.75 9.00
C HIS A 22 -20.55 -19.61 8.76
N ASP A 23 -20.36 -18.56 9.56
CA ASP A 23 -20.51 -17.17 9.17
C ASP A 23 -20.47 -17.03 7.63
N LYS A 24 -21.64 -16.91 7.01
CA LYS A 24 -21.75 -16.31 5.68
C LYS A 24 -21.56 -14.79 5.80
N GLY A 25 -20.43 -14.40 6.37
CA GLY A 25 -19.87 -13.06 6.36
C GLY A 25 -19.28 -12.75 4.98
N GLY A 26 -20.13 -12.71 3.97
CA GLY A 26 -19.78 -12.25 2.62
C GLY A 26 -19.72 -10.73 2.55
N HIS A 27 -19.13 -10.07 3.54
CA HIS A 27 -18.68 -8.69 3.40
C HIS A 27 -17.52 -8.71 2.42
N HIS A 28 -17.81 -8.63 1.12
CA HIS A 28 -16.85 -8.08 0.17
C HIS A 28 -16.74 -6.58 0.46
N ARG A 29 -16.02 -6.33 1.56
CA ARG A 29 -15.47 -5.07 2.00
C ARG A 29 -14.98 -4.35 0.76
N ASP A 30 -15.52 -3.15 0.63
CA ASP A 30 -15.03 -2.08 -0.22
C ASP A 30 -13.61 -2.35 -0.70
N LYS A 31 -13.45 -2.39 -2.02
CA LYS A 31 -12.17 -2.07 -2.66
C LYS A 31 -11.80 -0.65 -2.22
N LYS A 32 -11.39 -0.47 -0.96
CA LYS A 32 -10.71 0.73 -0.51
C LYS A 32 -9.39 0.68 -1.23
N HIS A 33 -9.40 1.35 -2.38
CA HIS A 33 -8.27 1.76 -3.16
C HIS A 33 -7.10 2.01 -2.20
N ASP A 34 -5.90 1.63 -2.60
CA ASP A 34 -4.65 1.92 -1.92
C ASP A 34 -4.43 3.45 -1.74
N GLU A 35 -5.27 4.09 -0.94
CA GLU A 35 -5.25 5.49 -0.55
C GLU A 35 -4.35 5.59 0.66
N GLY A 36 -3.05 5.65 0.38
CA GLY A 36 -2.08 6.13 1.34
C GLY A 36 -1.61 7.52 0.97
N TRP A 37 -1.10 8.23 1.95
CA TRP A 37 -0.49 9.55 1.76
C TRP A 37 1.00 9.48 2.05
N ILE A 38 1.76 10.21 1.25
CA ILE A 38 3.19 10.43 1.45
C ILE A 38 3.34 11.91 1.77
N HIS A 39 3.77 12.21 2.99
CA HIS A 39 4.03 13.57 3.41
C HIS A 39 5.53 13.84 3.32
N ILE A 40 5.91 14.92 2.64
CA ILE A 40 7.29 15.37 2.52
C ILE A 40 7.32 16.83 2.96
N ASN A 41 7.94 17.09 4.10
CA ASN A 41 7.86 18.35 4.82
C ASN A 41 6.40 18.82 4.93
N GLU A 42 6.06 20.02 4.45
CA GLU A 42 4.69 20.56 4.47
C GLU A 42 3.80 20.10 3.30
N ARG A 43 4.26 19.19 2.43
CA ARG A 43 3.52 18.75 1.23
C ARG A 43 3.00 17.34 1.36
N SER A 44 1.82 17.10 0.81
CA SER A 44 1.18 15.78 0.80
C SER A 44 0.98 15.30 -0.63
N TYR A 45 1.37 14.06 -0.89
CA TYR A 45 1.28 13.38 -2.16
C TYR A 45 0.44 12.12 -1.98
N SER A 46 -0.36 11.76 -2.99
CA SER A 46 -1.01 10.44 -2.96
C SER A 46 0.05 9.34 -3.06
N ALA A 47 -0.27 8.13 -2.59
CA ALA A 47 0.57 6.94 -2.76
C ALA A 47 0.28 6.19 -4.07
N HIS A 48 -0.33 6.88 -5.03
CA HIS A 48 -0.66 6.42 -6.38
C HIS A 48 0.10 7.08 -7.56
N PRO A 49 0.96 8.10 -7.42
CA PRO A 49 1.67 8.65 -8.57
C PRO A 49 2.54 7.56 -9.18
N THR A 50 2.29 7.30 -10.46
CA THR A 50 3.17 6.48 -11.28
C THR A 50 4.35 7.35 -11.74
N GLY A 51 5.56 6.85 -11.54
CA GLY A 51 6.79 7.52 -11.99
C GLY A 51 7.53 8.30 -10.92
N CYS A 52 8.33 9.27 -11.37
CA CYS A 52 9.24 10.05 -10.54
C CYS A 52 8.67 11.44 -10.25
N VAL A 53 8.53 11.77 -8.97
CA VAL A 53 7.99 13.05 -8.52
C VAL A 53 9.11 13.90 -7.95
N THR A 54 9.31 15.10 -8.52
CA THR A 54 10.26 16.08 -8.00
C THR A 54 9.68 16.81 -6.78
N VAL A 55 10.49 16.97 -5.75
CA VAL A 55 10.16 17.68 -4.52
C VAL A 55 11.23 18.69 -4.15
N VAL A 56 10.80 19.80 -3.56
CA VAL A 56 11.67 20.85 -3.04
C VAL A 56 11.39 21.02 -1.57
N SER A 57 12.44 21.21 -0.77
CA SER A 57 12.34 21.18 0.70
C SER A 57 11.53 22.32 1.31
N GLY A 58 11.27 23.40 0.57
CA GLY A 58 10.52 24.56 1.07
C GLY A 58 11.33 25.43 2.03
N LEU A 59 10.93 26.71 2.15
CA LEU A 59 11.34 27.73 3.13
C LEU A 59 12.72 27.54 3.82
N GLY A 60 13.81 27.46 3.06
CA GLY A 60 15.16 27.43 3.61
C GLY A 60 15.59 26.11 4.26
N SER A 61 14.75 25.07 4.26
CA SER A 61 15.14 23.76 4.78
C SER A 61 16.15 23.10 3.85
N LYS A 62 17.20 22.50 4.42
CA LYS A 62 18.20 21.72 3.66
C LYS A 62 17.94 20.22 3.69
N THR A 63 16.85 19.81 4.31
CA THR A 63 16.53 18.39 4.54
C THR A 63 15.06 18.10 4.25
N PHE A 64 14.77 16.81 4.07
CA PHE A 64 13.42 16.30 3.93
C PHE A 64 13.03 15.42 5.13
N ASN A 65 11.82 15.65 5.62
CA ASN A 65 11.11 14.81 6.57
C ASN A 65 10.00 14.11 5.82
N ILE A 66 10.11 12.79 5.71
CA ILE A 66 9.19 11.95 4.96
C ILE A 66 8.38 11.11 5.94
N ARG A 67 7.06 11.19 5.84
CA ARG A 67 6.11 10.27 6.50
C ARG A 67 5.33 9.52 5.45
N ASN A 68 5.43 8.20 5.48
CA ASN A 68 4.71 7.33 4.58
C ASN A 68 3.56 6.68 5.32
N ASP A 69 2.36 7.23 5.19
CA ASP A 69 1.14 6.66 5.78
C ASP A 69 0.52 5.60 4.87
N SER A 70 1.17 5.28 3.74
CA SER A 70 0.75 4.25 2.81
C SER A 70 1.28 2.86 3.15
N ARG A 71 0.73 1.86 2.46
CA ARG A 71 1.21 0.47 2.47
C ARG A 71 2.35 0.20 1.47
N LYS A 72 2.78 1.20 0.71
CA LYS A 72 3.83 1.05 -0.33
C LYS A 72 5.20 1.45 0.22
N THR A 73 6.26 1.12 -0.52
CA THR A 73 7.62 1.59 -0.20
C THR A 73 7.94 2.83 -1.04
N VAL A 74 8.56 3.84 -0.43
CA VAL A 74 8.98 5.07 -1.08
C VAL A 74 10.49 5.10 -1.16
N GLU A 75 11.03 5.33 -2.35
CA GLU A 75 12.46 5.56 -2.57
C GLU A 75 12.69 7.03 -2.92
N VAL A 76 13.61 7.68 -2.21
CA VAL A 76 13.97 9.08 -2.40
C VAL A 76 15.36 9.16 -3.01
N PHE A 77 15.54 10.03 -3.99
CA PHE A 77 16.75 10.20 -4.78
C PHE A 77 17.25 11.64 -4.72
N ARG A 78 18.56 11.79 -4.92
CA ARG A 78 19.19 13.09 -5.10
C ARG A 78 18.78 13.68 -6.46
N GLY A 79 18.50 14.98 -6.49
CA GLY A 79 18.20 15.70 -7.73
C GLY A 79 16.75 15.56 -8.18
N ALA A 80 16.43 16.13 -9.34
CA ALA A 80 15.05 16.22 -9.82
C ALA A 80 14.50 14.91 -10.40
N THR A 81 15.37 13.92 -10.65
CA THR A 81 15.06 12.67 -11.33
C THR A 81 15.51 11.45 -10.52
N CYS A 82 14.82 10.32 -10.73
CA CYS A 82 14.99 9.07 -9.99
C CYS A 82 16.02 8.12 -10.63
N ASP A 83 16.84 8.64 -11.55
CA ASP A 83 17.90 7.93 -12.28
C ASP A 83 19.32 8.36 -11.84
N ASN A 84 19.43 9.26 -10.87
CA ASN A 84 20.70 9.77 -10.33
C ASN A 84 21.44 8.77 -9.41
N GLY A 85 21.21 7.46 -9.58
CA GLY A 85 21.84 6.39 -8.81
C GLY A 85 20.96 5.78 -7.72
N ALA A 86 21.60 5.25 -6.68
CA ALA A 86 20.92 4.60 -5.56
C ALA A 86 20.06 5.59 -4.75
N PRO A 87 18.95 5.12 -4.16
CA PRO A 87 18.14 5.97 -3.29
C PRO A 87 18.95 6.45 -2.08
N ILE A 88 18.78 7.73 -1.72
CA ILE A 88 19.36 8.33 -0.51
C ILE A 88 18.53 8.01 0.75
N ALA A 89 17.27 7.59 0.56
CA ALA A 89 16.43 7.05 1.62
C ALA A 89 15.39 6.09 1.05
N THR A 90 15.11 5.03 1.80
CA THR A 90 14.00 4.10 1.53
C THR A 90 13.08 4.10 2.73
N VAL A 91 11.83 4.53 2.53
CA VAL A 91 10.82 4.65 3.58
C VAL A 91 9.78 3.56 3.39
N GLY A 92 9.74 2.63 4.33
CA GLY A 92 8.82 1.50 4.30
C GLY A 92 7.37 1.90 4.58
N PRO A 93 6.44 0.94 4.48
CA PRO A 93 5.03 1.12 4.84
C PRO A 93 4.86 1.67 6.26
N HIS A 94 3.96 2.64 6.45
CA HIS A 94 3.63 3.20 7.76
C HIS A 94 4.85 3.65 8.60
N SER A 95 5.86 4.21 7.93
CA SER A 95 7.13 4.59 8.55
C SER A 95 7.57 6.01 8.19
N THR A 96 8.59 6.49 8.89
CA THR A 96 9.11 7.85 8.74
C THR A 96 10.62 7.85 8.56
N SER A 97 11.12 8.81 7.79
CA SER A 97 12.55 9.14 7.71
C SER A 97 12.72 10.65 7.80
N ASN A 98 13.52 11.12 8.75
CA ASN A 98 13.68 12.53 9.06
C ASN A 98 15.11 12.99 8.77
N GLY A 99 15.27 14.26 8.40
CA GLY A 99 16.60 14.84 8.16
C GLY A 99 17.30 14.28 6.92
N VAL A 100 16.56 13.79 5.92
CA VAL A 100 17.15 13.27 4.68
C VAL A 100 17.78 14.42 3.90
N ASP A 101 19.11 14.43 3.83
CA ASP A 101 19.88 15.47 3.13
C ASP A 101 20.29 14.98 1.73
N PRO A 102 19.69 15.53 0.66
CA PRO A 102 20.10 15.21 -0.71
C PRO A 102 21.46 15.83 -1.08
N GLY A 103 21.99 16.77 -0.30
CA GLY A 103 23.19 17.54 -0.60
C GLY A 103 23.02 18.47 -1.80
N CYS A 104 24.15 18.96 -2.33
CA CYS A 104 24.16 19.80 -3.53
C CYS A 104 24.14 18.92 -4.79
N PHE A 105 23.27 19.26 -5.75
CA PHE A 105 23.21 18.63 -7.06
C PHE A 105 23.64 19.60 -8.17
N LYS A 106 24.38 19.10 -9.17
CA LYS A 106 24.79 19.90 -10.33
C LYS A 106 23.62 19.99 -11.32
N GLY A 107 23.23 21.20 -11.71
CA GLY A 107 22.20 21.42 -12.74
C GLY A 107 20.87 21.98 -12.24
N VAL A 108 20.56 21.88 -10.95
CA VAL A 108 19.38 22.52 -10.34
C VAL A 108 19.81 23.33 -9.12
N LYS A 109 19.64 24.65 -9.19
CA LYS A 109 19.97 25.57 -8.09
C LYS A 109 18.68 26.15 -7.52
N VAL A 110 18.42 25.84 -6.25
CA VAL A 110 17.36 26.48 -5.46
C VAL A 110 18.02 27.50 -4.55
N LYS A 111 17.46 28.71 -4.47
CA LYS A 111 18.05 29.79 -3.65
C LYS A 111 18.03 29.46 -2.16
N ASP A 112 16.91 28.93 -1.68
CA ASP A 112 16.66 28.67 -0.25
C ASP A 112 16.09 27.26 -0.05
N GLY A 113 16.83 26.25 -0.48
CA GLY A 113 16.44 24.85 -0.26
C GLY A 113 17.23 23.84 -1.06
N VAL A 114 16.76 22.61 -1.06
CA VAL A 114 17.32 21.47 -1.79
C VAL A 114 16.25 20.79 -2.63
N VAL A 115 16.70 20.07 -3.66
CA VAL A 115 15.83 19.28 -4.55
C VAL A 115 16.11 17.80 -4.36
N ALA A 116 15.03 17.04 -4.25
CA ALA A 116 15.05 15.60 -4.33
C ALA A 116 13.94 15.15 -5.28
N SER A 117 13.89 13.85 -5.52
CA SER A 117 12.76 13.22 -6.17
C SER A 117 12.44 11.93 -5.46
N PHE A 118 11.21 11.44 -5.61
CA PHE A 118 10.83 10.14 -5.06
C PHE A 118 10.02 9.35 -6.06
N ARG A 119 10.03 8.03 -5.90
CA ARG A 119 9.14 7.11 -6.59
C ARG A 119 8.54 6.12 -5.60
N ILE A 120 7.41 5.57 -5.99
CA ILE A 120 6.74 4.52 -5.23
C ILE A 120 7.13 3.18 -5.85
N VAL A 121 7.64 2.28 -5.02
CA VAL A 121 7.96 0.92 -5.44
C VAL A 121 6.70 0.08 -5.30
N HIS A 122 6.16 -0.33 -6.45
CA HIS A 122 5.14 -1.36 -6.51
C HIS A 122 5.85 -2.71 -6.42
N ARG A 123 5.53 -3.50 -5.40
CA ARG A 123 5.78 -4.93 -5.47
C ARG A 123 4.74 -5.47 -6.45
N HIS A 124 5.20 -5.94 -7.60
CA HIS A 124 4.38 -6.81 -8.43
C HIS A 124 4.23 -8.12 -7.65
N ASP A 125 3.02 -8.43 -7.19
CA ASP A 125 2.69 -9.79 -6.85
C ASP A 125 2.83 -10.59 -8.14
N HIS A 126 3.85 -11.44 -8.25
CA HIS A 126 3.95 -12.46 -9.29
C HIS A 126 2.83 -13.49 -9.05
N GLY A 127 1.60 -13.12 -9.40
CA GLY A 127 0.43 -13.99 -9.42
C GLY A 127 0.48 -14.88 -10.64
N GLY A 128 1.13 -16.04 -10.48
CA GLY A 128 0.94 -17.29 -11.21
C GLY A 128 0.50 -17.22 -12.67
N GLY A 129 1.44 -17.42 -13.59
CA GLY A 129 1.11 -17.88 -14.93
C GLY A 129 0.38 -19.22 -14.85
N LYS A 130 -0.90 -19.24 -15.21
CA LYS A 130 -1.53 -20.44 -15.76
C LYS A 130 -1.34 -20.36 -17.26
N GLY A 131 -0.29 -21.03 -17.74
CA GLY A 131 -0.21 -21.45 -19.11
C GLY A 131 -1.09 -22.67 -19.25
N ASP A 132 -2.19 -22.51 -19.96
CA ASP A 132 -3.07 -23.62 -20.33
C ASP A 132 -2.45 -24.26 -21.58
N TYR A 133 -2.01 -25.51 -21.47
CA TYR A 133 -1.58 -26.37 -22.58
C TYR A 133 -2.77 -27.12 -23.18
#